data_AF-A0A9P1BHS8-F1
#
_entry.id   AF-A0A9P1BHS8-F1
#
_cell.length_a   1.000
_cell.length_b   1.000
_cell.length_c   1.000
_cell.angle_alpha   90.00
_cell.angle_beta   90.00
_cell.angle_gamma   90.00
#
_symmetry.space_group_name_H-M   'P 1'
#
loop_
_entity.id
_entity.type
_entity.pdbx_description
1 polymer ?
#
loop_
_entity_poly.entity_id
_entity_poly.type
_entity_poly.pdbx_seq_one_letter_code
_entity_poly.pdbx_strand_id
1 'polypeptide(L)'
;MALQYQRTFINFEENDGTRNQRSSSLPPSLNCKANDACSEKYVDGLLHKTGENYEWPIDAQGNTSKGSLGHPEVCGRFCIRFFYGNCRQGENCEFGHLAHREPKVKMDKAQRQLFEMLGEAEVLSLVLPHIERRCGRNGLNRRMLFVIHMLRRRLTSLPHPDDNHVLHARAVIPILRKFTVARLLELIRQSPAFPSGFKEDLKKLADRSLGRQ
;
A
#
# COMPACT_ATOMS: atom_id res chain seq x y z
N MET A 1 20.78 42.45 2.36
CA MET A 1 21.91 41.51 2.23
C MET A 1 21.32 40.20 1.75
N ALA A 2 21.50 39.86 0.48
CA ALA A 2 20.93 38.66 -0.12
C ALA A 2 21.77 37.43 0.25
N LEU A 3 21.12 36.38 0.76
CA LEU A 3 21.78 35.10 1.06
C LEU A 3 21.85 34.27 -0.23
N GLN A 4 23.05 34.11 -0.78
CA GLN A 4 23.27 33.31 -2.00
C GLN A 4 23.73 31.90 -1.59
N TYR A 5 22.87 30.89 -1.75
CA TYR A 5 23.20 29.50 -1.46
C TYR A 5 23.91 28.84 -2.65
N GLN A 6 25.23 28.98 -2.73
CA GLN A 6 26.05 28.30 -3.73
C GLN A 6 26.41 26.88 -3.26
N ARG A 7 25.53 25.88 -3.46
CA ARG A 7 25.87 24.43 -3.52
C ARG A 7 24.69 23.47 -3.76
N THR A 8 23.63 23.89 -4.45
CA THR A 8 22.62 22.96 -5.00
C THR A 8 22.44 23.23 -6.50
N PHE A 9 22.20 22.18 -7.29
CA PHE A 9 22.15 22.20 -8.77
C PHE A 9 20.99 23.01 -9.38
N ILE A 10 20.33 23.86 -8.59
CA ILE A 10 19.21 24.71 -8.99
C ILE A 10 19.52 26.11 -8.46
N ASN A 11 19.79 27.06 -9.35
CA ASN A 11 19.88 28.47 -8.99
C ASN A 11 18.46 28.99 -8.76
N PHE A 12 18.16 29.40 -7.54
CA PHE A 12 16.89 30.03 -7.18
C PHE A 12 17.18 31.47 -6.75
N GLU A 13 16.63 32.45 -7.48
CA GLU A 13 16.67 33.85 -7.09
C GLU A 13 15.38 34.17 -6.34
N GLU A 14 15.45 34.33 -5.01
CA GLU A 14 14.32 34.79 -4.22
C GLU A 14 14.12 36.29 -4.46
N ASN A 15 12.96 36.66 -5.00
CA ASN A 15 12.55 38.04 -5.14
C ASN A 15 11.90 38.48 -3.82
N ASP A 16 12.56 39.38 -3.06
CA ASP A 16 12.21 39.81 -1.69
C ASP A 16 10.82 40.47 -1.53
N GLY A 17 10.06 40.64 -2.62
CA GLY A 17 8.78 41.36 -2.64
C GLY A 17 7.54 40.54 -2.26
N THR A 18 7.62 39.21 -2.15
CA THR A 18 6.45 38.37 -1.80
C THR A 18 6.77 37.43 -0.64
N ARG A 19 6.53 37.91 0.58
CA ARG A 19 6.59 37.07 1.78
C ARG A 19 5.45 36.05 1.69
N ASN A 20 5.75 34.91 1.07
CA ASN A 20 4.82 33.81 0.80
C ASN A 20 4.03 33.44 2.05
N GLN A 21 2.70 33.57 1.97
CA GLN A 21 1.79 32.90 2.90
C GLN A 21 2.08 31.41 2.82
N ARG A 22 2.53 30.82 3.93
CA ARG A 22 2.65 29.37 4.03
C ARG A 22 1.27 28.74 3.84
N SER A 23 1.20 27.71 3.01
CA SER A 23 0.03 26.84 2.95
C SER A 23 -0.23 26.23 4.33
N SER A 24 -1.49 26.24 4.76
CA SER A 24 -1.95 25.75 6.08
C SER A 24 -1.69 24.26 6.33
N SER A 25 -1.17 23.54 5.34
CA SER A 25 -0.86 22.12 5.34
C SER A 25 0.62 21.82 5.62
N LEU A 26 1.49 22.83 5.72
CA LEU A 26 2.89 22.63 6.09
C LEU A 26 3.03 22.48 7.61
N PRO A 27 3.86 21.53 8.10
CA PRO A 27 4.15 21.44 9.52
C PRO A 27 4.83 22.72 10.04
N PRO A 28 4.70 23.02 11.34
CA PRO A 28 5.38 24.15 11.95
C PRO A 28 6.88 24.11 11.63
N SER A 29 7.43 25.26 11.26
CA SER A 29 8.88 25.40 11.09
C SER A 29 9.57 25.12 12.42
N LEU A 30 10.63 24.31 12.43
CA LEU A 30 11.50 24.16 13.61
C LEU A 30 12.08 25.51 14.10
N ASN A 31 12.01 26.56 13.26
CA ASN A 31 12.53 27.90 13.52
C ASN A 31 11.44 28.98 13.66
N CYS A 32 10.15 28.66 13.66
CA CYS A 32 9.16 29.66 14.07
C CYS A 32 9.17 29.74 15.59
N LYS A 33 9.29 30.94 16.16
CA LYS A 33 9.00 31.21 17.57
C LYS A 33 7.58 30.73 17.83
N ALA A 34 7.46 29.49 18.29
CA ALA A 34 6.19 28.83 18.50
C ALA A 34 5.49 29.60 19.62
N ASN A 35 4.25 30.01 19.40
CA ASN A 35 3.36 30.07 20.54
C ASN A 35 3.18 28.59 20.95
N ASP A 36 3.73 28.22 22.10
CA ASP A 36 3.83 26.84 22.62
C ASP A 36 2.50 26.07 22.50
N ALA A 37 1.37 26.77 22.62
CA ALA A 37 0.03 26.23 22.50
C ALA A 37 -0.31 25.57 21.13
N CYS A 38 0.34 25.96 20.03
CA CYS A 38 0.04 25.38 18.70
C CYS A 38 0.81 24.07 18.46
N SER A 39 2.06 24.02 18.92
CA SER A 39 2.87 22.80 18.92
C SER A 39 2.33 21.75 19.88
N GLU A 40 1.90 22.15 21.08
CA GLU A 40 1.28 21.23 22.05
C GLU A 40 0.00 20.62 21.48
N LYS A 41 -0.92 21.41 20.91
CA LYS A 41 -2.14 20.85 20.30
C LYS A 41 -1.87 19.88 19.15
N TYR A 42 -0.81 20.11 18.37
CA TYR A 42 -0.41 19.19 17.30
C TYR A 42 0.17 17.89 17.86
N VAL A 43 1.05 18.00 18.87
CA VAL A 43 1.69 16.85 19.53
C VAL A 43 0.65 16.05 20.33
N ASP A 44 -0.25 16.69 21.07
CA ASP A 44 -1.37 16.06 21.77
C ASP A 44 -2.33 15.38 20.79
N GLY A 45 -2.64 16.04 19.67
CA GLY A 45 -3.42 15.43 18.59
C GLY A 45 -2.74 14.22 17.94
N LEU A 46 -1.41 14.15 18.00
CA LEU A 46 -0.63 13.00 17.53
C LEU A 46 -0.56 11.90 18.60
N LEU A 47 -0.32 12.26 19.86
CA LEU A 47 -0.26 11.36 21.01
C LEU A 47 -1.60 10.70 21.29
N HIS A 48 -2.70 11.43 21.19
CA HIS A 48 -4.06 10.90 21.25
C HIS A 48 -4.36 9.92 20.10
N LYS A 49 -3.72 10.08 18.93
CA LYS A 49 -3.83 9.12 17.82
C LYS A 49 -2.94 7.89 18.00
N THR A 50 -1.85 8.00 18.76
CA THR A 50 -0.90 6.90 19.02
C THR A 50 -1.13 6.20 20.36
N GLY A 51 -2.03 6.69 21.20
CA GLY A 51 -2.39 6.08 22.48
C GLY A 51 -2.87 4.64 22.31
N GLU A 52 -2.34 3.76 23.16
CA GLU A 52 -2.30 2.29 23.02
C GLU A 52 -3.67 1.56 23.07
N ASN A 53 -4.79 2.26 23.00
CA ASN A 53 -6.14 1.68 22.98
C ASN A 53 -7.04 2.38 21.97
N TYR A 54 -6.57 2.58 20.73
CA TYR A 54 -7.47 3.02 19.66
C TYR A 54 -8.41 1.85 19.30
N GLU A 55 -9.54 1.77 20.00
CA GLU A 55 -10.67 0.95 19.56
C GLU A 55 -11.11 1.48 18.20
N TRP A 56 -10.89 0.65 17.19
CA TRP A 56 -11.23 1.01 15.84
C TRP A 56 -12.74 1.23 15.73
N PRO A 57 -13.19 2.34 15.13
CA PRO A 57 -14.61 2.59 14.95
C PRO A 57 -15.19 1.46 14.10
N ILE A 58 -15.98 0.59 14.73
CA ILE A 58 -16.94 -0.27 14.04
C ILE A 58 -17.96 0.70 13.43
N ASP A 59 -18.38 0.48 12.19
CA ASP A 59 -19.41 1.33 11.60
C ASP A 59 -20.64 1.33 12.51
N ALA A 60 -21.21 2.51 12.75
CA ALA A 60 -22.34 2.69 13.66
C ALA A 60 -23.60 1.91 13.22
N GLN A 61 -23.56 1.27 12.05
CA GLN A 61 -24.63 0.49 11.45
C GLN A 61 -24.28 -1.00 11.25
N GLY A 62 -23.05 -1.46 11.54
CA GLY A 62 -22.65 -2.85 11.29
C GLY A 62 -22.46 -3.23 9.81
N ASN A 63 -22.51 -2.26 8.89
CA ASN A 63 -22.61 -2.50 7.45
C ASN A 63 -21.25 -2.45 6.75
N THR A 64 -20.73 -3.62 6.35
CA THR A 64 -19.46 -3.74 5.63
C THR A 64 -19.50 -3.06 4.26
N SER A 65 -18.63 -2.07 4.05
CA SER A 65 -18.44 -1.46 2.72
C SER A 65 -17.99 -2.44 1.64
N LYS A 66 -18.26 -2.14 0.36
CA LYS A 66 -17.72 -2.88 -0.79
C LYS A 66 -16.20 -3.07 -0.71
N GLY A 67 -15.48 -2.06 -0.22
CA GLY A 67 -14.03 -2.13 0.00
C GLY A 67 -13.62 -3.09 1.12
N SER A 68 -14.50 -3.40 2.08
CA SER A 68 -14.26 -4.38 3.14
C SER A 68 -14.44 -5.83 2.65
N LEU A 69 -14.97 -6.07 1.44
CA LEU A 69 -15.17 -7.41 0.91
C LEU A 69 -13.85 -8.19 0.82
N GLY A 70 -13.82 -9.34 1.49
CA GLY A 70 -12.67 -10.24 1.59
C GLY A 70 -11.59 -9.79 2.58
N HIS A 71 -11.94 -8.96 3.56
CA HIS A 71 -11.09 -8.69 4.72
C HIS A 71 -10.70 -9.98 5.45
N PRO A 72 -9.47 -10.10 5.99
CA PRO A 72 -8.35 -9.14 5.90
C PRO A 72 -7.44 -9.35 4.68
N GLU A 73 -7.63 -10.44 3.94
CA GLU A 73 -6.64 -10.92 2.98
C GLU A 73 -6.67 -10.19 1.64
N VAL A 74 -7.86 -9.82 1.19
CA VAL A 74 -8.08 -9.27 -0.15
C VAL A 74 -8.89 -7.97 -0.13
N CYS A 75 -9.17 -7.39 1.05
CA CYS A 75 -9.88 -6.11 1.18
C CYS A 75 -9.13 -4.94 0.52
N GLY A 76 -9.88 -3.88 0.21
CA GLY A 76 -9.36 -2.63 -0.33
C GLY A 76 -8.51 -1.85 0.67
N ARG A 77 -8.02 -0.68 0.26
CA ARG A 77 -7.34 0.25 1.18
C ARG A 77 -8.33 0.76 2.22
N PHE A 78 -7.85 1.01 3.44
CA PHE A 78 -8.66 1.57 4.50
C PHE A 78 -9.16 2.98 4.15
N CYS A 79 -10.43 3.25 4.48
CA CYS A 79 -11.10 4.51 4.17
C CYS A 79 -10.71 5.60 5.17
N ILE A 80 -9.87 6.54 4.74
CA ILE A 80 -9.47 7.67 5.59
C ILE A 80 -10.65 8.56 6.00
N ARG A 81 -11.68 8.67 5.15
CA ARG A 81 -12.88 9.44 5.48
C ARG A 81 -13.70 8.77 6.57
N PHE A 82 -13.80 7.44 6.54
CA PHE A 82 -14.50 6.67 7.57
C PHE A 82 -13.79 6.76 8.91
N PHE A 83 -12.45 6.69 8.90
CA PHE A 83 -11.62 6.91 10.09
C PHE A 83 -11.93 8.23 10.81
N TYR A 84 -12.18 9.30 10.06
CA TYR A 84 -12.55 10.61 10.61
C TYR A 84 -14.08 10.80 10.79
N GLY A 85 -14.89 9.76 10.65
CA GLY A 85 -16.36 9.84 10.79
C GLY A 85 -17.08 10.57 9.65
N ASN A 86 -16.39 10.84 8.53
CA ASN A 86 -16.87 11.68 7.43
C ASN A 86 -17.16 10.89 6.13
N CYS A 87 -17.24 9.55 6.19
CA CYS A 87 -17.58 8.76 5.01
C CYS A 87 -19.08 8.82 4.72
N ARG A 88 -19.46 9.43 3.61
CA ARG A 88 -20.87 9.49 3.14
C ARG A 88 -21.27 8.36 2.20
N GLN A 89 -20.32 7.50 1.82
CA GLN A 89 -20.56 6.43 0.84
C GLN A 89 -21.17 5.17 1.47
N GLY A 90 -21.09 5.02 2.80
CA GLY A 90 -21.64 3.86 3.52
C GLY A 90 -21.17 2.53 2.91
N GLU A 91 -22.12 1.65 2.64
CA GLU A 91 -21.90 0.34 1.99
C GLU A 91 -21.27 0.44 0.60
N ASN A 92 -21.54 1.52 -0.14
CA ASN A 92 -21.02 1.72 -1.49
C ASN A 92 -19.57 2.25 -1.50
N CYS A 93 -18.92 2.41 -0.35
CA CYS A 93 -17.52 2.84 -0.31
C CYS A 93 -16.60 1.76 -0.88
N GLU A 94 -15.79 2.12 -1.89
CA GLU A 94 -14.77 1.24 -2.48
C GLU A 94 -13.57 1.00 -1.53
N PHE A 95 -13.48 1.77 -0.44
CA PHE A 95 -12.47 1.63 0.59
C PHE A 95 -13.01 0.82 1.78
N GLY A 96 -12.13 0.05 2.41
CA GLY A 96 -12.47 -0.76 3.57
C GLY A 96 -12.77 0.10 4.79
N HIS A 97 -13.89 -0.16 5.44
CA HIS A 97 -14.25 0.40 6.75
C HIS A 97 -13.75 -0.48 7.90
N LEU A 98 -13.45 -1.75 7.63
CA LEU A 98 -12.89 -2.66 8.63
C LEU A 98 -11.43 -2.35 8.93
N ALA A 99 -11.12 -2.29 10.22
CA ALA A 99 -9.77 -2.14 10.70
C ALA A 99 -8.93 -3.40 10.53
N HIS A 100 -7.66 -3.23 10.18
CA HIS A 100 -6.70 -4.31 10.26
C HIS A 100 -6.09 -4.33 11.66
N ARG A 101 -6.08 -5.51 12.29
CA ARG A 101 -5.41 -5.73 13.59
C ARG A 101 -3.90 -5.43 13.52
N GLU A 102 -3.30 -5.68 12.37
CA GLU A 102 -1.86 -5.52 12.17
C GLU A 102 -1.55 -4.39 11.18
N PRO A 103 -0.51 -3.58 11.45
CA PRO A 103 -0.02 -2.59 10.50
C PRO A 103 0.37 -3.24 9.16
N LYS A 104 0.15 -2.49 8.07
CA LYS A 104 0.59 -2.95 6.74
C LYS A 104 2.11 -3.08 6.72
N VAL A 105 2.57 -4.31 6.56
CA VAL A 105 3.99 -4.61 6.38
C VAL A 105 4.47 -3.99 5.07
N LYS A 106 5.58 -3.26 5.14
CA LYS A 106 6.22 -2.61 3.98
C LYS A 106 7.57 -3.28 3.73
N MET A 107 7.95 -3.38 2.46
CA MET A 107 9.32 -3.71 2.09
C MET A 107 10.21 -2.51 2.36
N ASP A 108 11.43 -2.77 2.84
CA ASP A 108 12.43 -1.73 2.97
C ASP A 108 12.93 -1.25 1.60
N LYS A 109 13.90 -0.33 1.58
CA LYS A 109 14.45 0.20 0.32
C LYS A 109 15.20 -0.88 -0.47
N ALA A 110 16.05 -1.67 0.18
CA ALA A 110 16.89 -2.67 -0.46
C ALA A 110 16.05 -3.82 -1.06
N GLN A 111 15.05 -4.29 -0.32
CA GLN A 111 14.10 -5.31 -0.76
C GLN A 111 13.30 -4.83 -1.98
N ARG A 112 12.87 -3.56 -2.00
CA ARG A 112 12.16 -3.00 -3.16
C ARG A 112 13.04 -2.93 -4.39
N GLN A 113 14.28 -2.43 -4.24
CA GLN A 113 15.25 -2.38 -5.34
C GLN A 113 15.55 -3.78 -5.87
N LEU A 114 15.73 -4.77 -4.99
CA LEU A 114 15.90 -6.16 -5.39
C LEU A 114 14.70 -6.66 -6.21
N PHE A 115 13.49 -6.37 -5.77
CA PHE A 115 12.27 -6.79 -6.46
C PHE A 115 12.05 -6.08 -7.81
N GLU A 116 12.51 -4.84 -7.95
CA GLU A 116 12.47 -4.07 -9.21
C GLU A 116 13.44 -4.63 -10.27
N MET A 117 14.53 -5.29 -9.85
CA MET A 117 15.49 -5.95 -10.75
C MET A 117 15.03 -7.33 -11.22
N LEU A 118 14.02 -7.93 -10.58
CA LEU A 118 13.52 -9.25 -10.96
C LEU A 118 12.67 -9.17 -12.23
N GLY A 119 12.91 -10.12 -13.13
CA GLY A 119 12.07 -10.37 -14.28
C GLY A 119 10.74 -11.04 -13.91
N GLU A 120 9.90 -11.24 -14.93
CA GLU A 120 8.53 -11.69 -14.73
C GLU A 120 8.46 -13.10 -14.13
N ALA A 121 9.29 -14.02 -14.64
CA ALA A 121 9.35 -15.40 -14.18
C ALA A 121 9.85 -15.47 -12.72
N GLU A 122 10.88 -14.69 -12.35
CA GLU A 122 11.39 -14.69 -10.98
C GLU A 122 10.34 -14.14 -10.00
N VAL A 123 9.68 -13.01 -10.34
CA VAL A 123 8.62 -12.45 -9.49
C VAL A 123 7.49 -13.45 -9.28
N LEU A 124 6.99 -14.08 -10.35
CA LEU A 124 5.92 -15.07 -10.23
C LEU A 124 6.36 -16.29 -9.42
N SER A 125 7.57 -16.80 -9.65
CA SER A 125 8.11 -17.95 -8.92
C SER A 125 8.20 -17.71 -7.41
N LEU A 126 8.48 -16.47 -6.98
CA LEU A 126 8.54 -16.08 -5.58
C LEU A 126 7.15 -15.83 -5.00
N VAL A 127 6.30 -15.06 -5.68
CA VAL A 127 5.04 -14.56 -5.13
C VAL A 127 3.92 -15.61 -5.18
N LEU A 128 3.82 -16.38 -6.26
CA LEU A 128 2.70 -17.30 -6.50
C LEU A 128 2.54 -18.38 -5.41
N PRO A 129 3.61 -19.05 -4.92
CA PRO A 129 3.48 -20.01 -3.83
C PRO A 129 2.92 -19.40 -2.54
N HIS A 130 3.19 -18.11 -2.29
CA HIS A 130 2.65 -17.40 -1.14
C HIS A 130 1.16 -17.06 -1.33
N ILE A 131 0.74 -16.67 -2.53
CA ILE A 131 -0.67 -16.45 -2.87
C ILE A 131 -1.45 -17.75 -2.65
N GLU A 132 -1.01 -18.86 -3.22
CA GLU A 132 -1.70 -20.15 -3.13
C GLU A 132 -1.83 -20.64 -1.69
N ARG A 133 -0.73 -20.61 -0.94
CA ARG A 133 -0.74 -21.03 0.47
C ARG A 133 -1.70 -20.18 1.29
N ARG A 134 -1.73 -18.86 1.04
CA ARG A 134 -2.56 -17.93 1.82
C ARG A 134 -4.02 -18.01 1.42
N CYS A 135 -4.31 -18.18 0.13
CA CYS A 135 -5.66 -18.48 -0.34
C CYS A 135 -6.19 -19.79 0.26
N GLY A 136 -5.36 -20.83 0.35
CA GLY A 136 -5.74 -22.11 0.94
C GLY A 136 -6.05 -22.01 2.43
N ARG A 137 -5.16 -21.36 3.21
CA ARG A 137 -5.35 -21.19 4.65
C ARG A 137 -6.57 -20.36 5.02
N ASN A 138 -6.96 -19.41 4.16
CA ASN A 138 -8.07 -18.50 4.42
C ASN A 138 -9.37 -18.88 3.67
N GLY A 139 -9.45 -20.08 3.07
CA GLY A 139 -10.64 -20.54 2.35
C GLY A 139 -10.98 -19.74 1.07
N LEU A 140 -10.02 -18.99 0.53
CA LEU A 140 -10.20 -18.14 -0.67
C LEU A 140 -9.93 -18.88 -1.98
N ASN A 141 -9.49 -20.14 -1.93
CA ASN A 141 -9.12 -20.92 -3.12
C ASN A 141 -10.18 -20.91 -4.23
N ARG A 142 -11.47 -21.11 -3.89
CA ARG A 142 -12.55 -21.12 -4.89
C ARG A 142 -12.74 -19.75 -5.54
N ARG A 143 -12.72 -18.68 -4.74
CA ARG A 143 -12.88 -17.30 -5.23
C ARG A 143 -11.71 -16.89 -6.11
N MET A 144 -10.49 -17.20 -5.68
CA MET A 144 -9.25 -16.80 -6.35
C MET A 144 -8.77 -17.80 -7.41
N LEU A 145 -9.55 -18.83 -7.73
CA LEU A 145 -9.13 -19.93 -8.62
C LEU A 145 -8.67 -19.41 -9.99
N PHE A 146 -9.47 -18.54 -10.61
CA PHE A 146 -9.15 -17.99 -11.93
C PHE A 146 -7.90 -17.12 -11.90
N VAL A 147 -7.71 -16.33 -10.83
CA VAL A 147 -6.50 -15.52 -10.63
C VAL A 147 -5.27 -16.42 -10.51
N ILE A 148 -5.32 -17.44 -9.65
CA ILE A 148 -4.22 -18.38 -9.47
C ILE A 148 -3.90 -19.11 -10.78
N HIS A 149 -4.92 -19.56 -11.50
CA HIS A 149 -4.74 -20.24 -12.78
C HIS A 149 -4.12 -19.33 -13.85
N MET A 150 -4.56 -18.06 -13.93
CA MET A 150 -3.95 -17.05 -14.81
C MET A 150 -2.47 -16.86 -14.50
N LEU A 151 -2.10 -16.72 -13.23
CA LEU A 151 -0.70 -16.56 -12.81
C LEU A 151 0.15 -17.81 -13.12
N ARG A 152 -0.37 -19.01 -12.87
CA ARG A 152 0.30 -20.29 -13.21
C ARG A 152 0.52 -20.44 -14.71
N ARG A 153 -0.50 -20.15 -15.50
CA ARG A 153 -0.42 -20.20 -16.97
C ARG A 153 0.61 -19.19 -17.49
N ARG A 154 0.70 -18.01 -16.87
CA ARG A 154 1.73 -17.03 -17.23
C ARG A 154 3.13 -17.54 -16.89
N LEU A 155 3.34 -18.05 -15.68
CA LEU A 155 4.64 -18.60 -15.25
C LEU A 155 5.11 -19.74 -16.17
N THR A 156 4.22 -20.63 -16.56
CA THR A 156 4.55 -21.76 -17.48
C THR A 156 4.82 -21.32 -18.92
N SER A 157 4.35 -20.14 -19.33
CA SER A 157 4.63 -19.58 -20.67
C SER A 157 5.94 -18.80 -20.75
N LEU A 158 6.57 -18.52 -19.62
CA LEU A 158 7.81 -17.74 -19.55
C LEU A 158 9.03 -18.67 -19.57
N PRO A 159 10.22 -18.14 -19.96
CA PRO A 159 11.47 -18.85 -19.76
C PRO A 159 11.66 -19.24 -18.30
N HIS A 160 12.42 -20.30 -18.05
CA HIS A 160 12.74 -20.71 -16.69
C HIS A 160 13.44 -19.56 -15.94
N PRO A 161 13.05 -19.26 -14.69
CA PRO A 161 13.70 -18.21 -13.92
C PRO A 161 15.19 -18.52 -13.73
N ASP A 162 16.02 -17.48 -13.70
CA ASP A 162 17.43 -17.65 -13.35
C ASP A 162 17.56 -18.05 -11.88
N ASP A 163 18.07 -19.26 -11.63
CA ASP A 163 18.25 -19.81 -10.30
C ASP A 163 19.07 -18.88 -9.39
N ASN A 164 20.07 -18.17 -9.94
CA ASN A 164 20.91 -17.25 -9.15
C ASN A 164 20.09 -16.05 -8.67
N HIS A 165 19.28 -15.44 -9.53
CA HIS A 165 18.41 -14.32 -9.15
C HIS A 165 17.38 -14.76 -8.10
N VAL A 166 16.79 -15.94 -8.28
CA VAL A 166 15.83 -16.49 -7.32
C VAL A 166 16.50 -16.75 -5.97
N LEU A 167 17.73 -17.28 -5.96
CA LEU A 167 18.52 -17.49 -4.74
C LEU A 167 18.78 -16.19 -3.99
N HIS A 168 19.24 -15.14 -4.67
CA HIS A 168 19.46 -13.83 -4.05
C HIS A 168 18.16 -13.21 -3.54
N ALA A 169 17.06 -13.41 -4.25
CA ALA A 169 15.74 -12.97 -3.83
C ALA A 169 15.14 -13.78 -2.68
N ARG A 170 15.74 -14.89 -2.24
CA ARG A 170 15.25 -15.63 -1.06
C ARG A 170 15.25 -14.77 0.20
N ALA A 171 16.08 -13.73 0.27
CA ALA A 171 16.08 -12.75 1.36
C ALA A 171 14.73 -12.02 1.54
N VAL A 172 13.88 -11.92 0.48
CA VAL A 172 12.55 -11.31 0.60
C VAL A 172 11.46 -12.30 1.03
N ILE A 173 11.71 -13.61 1.03
CA ILE A 173 10.70 -14.61 1.39
C ILE A 173 10.11 -14.39 2.80
N PRO A 174 10.90 -14.07 3.85
CA PRO A 174 10.35 -13.82 5.18
C PRO A 174 9.33 -12.66 5.20
N ILE A 175 9.56 -11.60 4.41
CA ILE A 175 8.65 -10.46 4.35
C ILE A 175 7.39 -10.80 3.54
N LEU A 176 7.53 -11.55 2.45
CA LEU A 176 6.39 -12.01 1.64
C LEU A 176 5.40 -12.88 2.42
N ARG A 177 5.90 -13.71 3.35
CA ARG A 177 5.05 -14.51 4.26
C ARG A 177 4.12 -13.65 5.12
N LYS A 178 4.48 -12.38 5.38
CA LYS A 178 3.67 -11.45 6.18
C LYS A 178 2.65 -10.68 5.34
N PHE A 179 2.75 -10.73 4.01
CA PHE A 179 1.88 -9.97 3.11
C PHE A 179 0.56 -10.66 2.83
N THR A 180 -0.53 -9.91 2.94
CA THR A 180 -1.87 -10.34 2.52
C THR A 180 -1.91 -10.67 1.02
N VAL A 181 -2.90 -11.46 0.60
CA VAL A 181 -3.09 -11.78 -0.83
C VAL A 181 -3.20 -10.52 -1.69
N ALA A 182 -3.96 -9.51 -1.27
CA ALA A 182 -4.05 -8.23 -1.98
C ALA A 182 -2.68 -7.55 -2.14
N ARG A 183 -1.84 -7.58 -1.10
CA ARG A 183 -0.51 -6.96 -1.19
C ARG A 183 0.41 -7.73 -2.12
N LEU A 184 0.33 -9.06 -2.13
CA LEU A 184 1.08 -9.92 -3.06
C LEU A 184 0.67 -9.65 -4.52
N LEU A 185 -0.63 -9.52 -4.80
CA LEU A 185 -1.12 -9.14 -6.13
C LEU A 185 -0.68 -7.72 -6.52
N GLU A 186 -0.66 -6.80 -5.57
CA GLU A 186 -0.18 -5.44 -5.81
C GLU A 186 1.32 -5.40 -6.15
N LEU A 187 2.14 -6.30 -5.58
CA LEU A 187 3.55 -6.42 -5.99
C LEU A 187 3.68 -6.79 -7.46
N ILE A 188 2.85 -7.73 -7.95
CA ILE A 188 2.82 -8.12 -9.37
C ILE A 188 2.39 -6.92 -10.23
N ARG A 189 1.36 -6.18 -9.80
CA ARG A 189 0.87 -4.98 -10.52
C ARG A 189 1.90 -3.85 -10.58
N GLN A 190 2.64 -3.64 -9.48
CA GLN A 190 3.65 -2.58 -9.37
C GLN A 190 4.97 -2.93 -10.06
N SER A 191 5.25 -4.22 -10.29
CA SER A 191 6.50 -4.64 -10.94
C SER A 191 6.58 -4.14 -12.38
N PRO A 192 7.71 -3.51 -12.79
CA PRO A 192 7.90 -3.05 -14.16
C PRO A 192 8.01 -4.21 -15.16
N ALA A 193 8.32 -5.43 -14.71
CA ALA A 193 8.51 -6.60 -15.56
C ALA A 193 7.23 -7.07 -16.27
N PHE A 194 6.05 -6.69 -15.78
CA PHE A 194 4.78 -7.16 -16.33
C PHE A 194 4.19 -6.17 -17.37
N PRO A 195 3.68 -6.68 -18.50
CA PRO A 195 2.94 -5.87 -19.47
C PRO A 195 1.70 -5.20 -18.86
N SER A 196 1.36 -3.99 -19.33
CA SER A 196 0.19 -3.24 -18.86
C SER A 196 -1.13 -3.98 -19.05
N GLY A 197 -1.33 -4.64 -20.21
CA GLY A 197 -2.54 -5.44 -20.48
C GLY A 197 -2.75 -6.55 -19.44
N PHE A 198 -1.68 -7.28 -19.10
CA PHE A 198 -1.73 -8.33 -18.08
C PHE A 198 -2.11 -7.78 -16.70
N LYS A 199 -1.56 -6.61 -16.32
CA LYS A 199 -1.86 -5.96 -15.03
C LYS A 199 -3.34 -5.58 -14.92
N GLU A 200 -3.93 -5.10 -16.01
CA GLU A 200 -5.36 -4.73 -16.04
C GLU A 200 -6.27 -5.96 -16.04
N ASP A 201 -5.93 -7.01 -16.77
CA ASP A 201 -6.67 -8.27 -16.73
C ASP A 201 -6.63 -8.90 -15.34
N LEU A 202 -5.46 -8.88 -14.69
CA LEU A 202 -5.30 -9.35 -13.31
C LEU A 202 -6.18 -8.55 -12.35
N LYS A 203 -6.28 -7.22 -12.53
CA LYS A 203 -7.14 -6.34 -11.74
C LYS A 203 -8.60 -6.75 -11.85
N LYS A 204 -9.10 -6.79 -13.09
CA LYS A 204 -10.51 -7.08 -13.40
C LYS A 204 -10.90 -8.45 -12.88
N LEU A 205 -10.01 -9.43 -13.03
CA LEU A 205 -10.26 -10.79 -12.56
C LEU A 205 -10.27 -10.86 -11.02
N ALA A 206 -9.35 -10.16 -10.35
CA ALA A 206 -9.35 -10.07 -8.89
C ALA A 206 -10.62 -9.37 -8.37
N ASP A 207 -11.00 -8.22 -8.94
CA ASP A 207 -12.19 -7.47 -8.51
C ASP A 207 -13.48 -8.30 -8.71
N ARG A 208 -13.62 -8.98 -9.86
CA ARG A 208 -14.73 -9.91 -10.11
C ARG A 208 -14.76 -11.06 -9.10
N SER A 209 -13.60 -11.63 -8.77
CA SER A 209 -13.48 -12.74 -7.79
C SER A 209 -13.92 -12.34 -6.38
N LEU A 210 -13.90 -11.04 -6.08
CA LEU A 210 -14.27 -10.48 -4.78
C LEU A 210 -15.67 -9.88 -4.75
N GLY A 211 -16.40 -9.88 -5.87
CA GLY A 211 -17.71 -9.26 -5.97
C GLY A 211 -17.67 -7.72 -5.96
N ARG A 212 -16.53 -7.12 -6.33
CA ARG A 212 -16.42 -5.67 -6.54
C ARG A 212 -16.81 -5.36 -7.97
N GLN A 213 -18.09 -5.08 -8.18
CA GLN A 213 -18.63 -4.56 -9.43
C GLN A 213 -19.10 -3.11 -9.23
#